data_AF-A0A9L0S1F8-F1
#
_entry.id   AF-A0A9L0S1F8-F1
#
_cell.length_a   1.000
_cell.length_b   1.000
_cell.length_c   1.000
_cell.angle_alpha   90.00
_cell.angle_beta   90.00
_cell.angle_gamma   90.00
#
_symmetry.space_group_name_H-M   'P 1'
#
loop_
_entity.id
_entity.type
_entity.pdbx_description
1 polymer ?
#
loop_
_entity_poly.entity_id
_entity_poly.type
_entity_poly.pdbx_seq_one_letter_code
_entity_poly.pdbx_strand_id
1 'polypeptide(L)'
;MLGFLLWEVLLLLTHLRNFHYITILRDPVSRYLSEWRHVQRGATWKASLHVCDGRPPTSEELPSCYTGDDWSGCPLKEFMDCPYNLANNRQVRMLSDLTLVGCYNLSVMPEKQRNKVLLESAKTNLKHMAFFGLTEFQRKTQYLFEKTFNMNFISPFTQYNTTRASSVEINEEIQKRIEGLNFLDMELYSYAKDLFLQRYQFMRQKEHQEARRKRQEQRKFLKGKLLQTHFQSQSQGQSQNLSQNQSQNPNLNANQNVTQNLIQNLTQTSSQNSSQKENRESQRQNPGQEQSDSNPSNGTNDYIGSVEKWR
;
A
#
# COMPACT_ATOMS: atom_id res chain seq x y z
N MET A 1 -32.19 37.11 -15.83
CA MET A 1 -32.35 35.65 -15.86
C MET A 1 -31.11 34.93 -16.42
N LEU A 2 -30.65 35.21 -17.64
CA LEU A 2 -29.51 34.48 -18.26
C LEU A 2 -28.24 34.36 -17.39
N GLY A 3 -27.88 35.39 -16.62
CA GLY A 3 -26.71 35.35 -15.73
C GLY A 3 -26.83 34.42 -14.52
N PHE A 4 -28.04 34.14 -14.02
CA PHE A 4 -28.25 33.21 -12.90
C PHE A 4 -28.07 31.76 -13.36
N LEU A 5 -28.68 31.40 -14.50
CA LEU A 5 -28.54 30.08 -15.11
C LEU A 5 -27.08 29.74 -15.47
N LEU A 6 -26.31 30.72 -15.95
CA LEU A 6 -24.89 30.50 -16.26
C LEU A 6 -24.07 30.19 -15.00
N TRP A 7 -24.41 30.79 -13.86
CA TRP A 7 -23.71 30.58 -12.59
C TRP A 7 -24.11 29.24 -11.95
N GLU A 8 -25.39 28.86 -11.98
CA GLU A 8 -25.85 27.54 -11.54
C GLU A 8 -25.26 26.40 -12.39
N VAL A 9 -25.20 26.55 -13.71
CA VAL A 9 -24.57 25.56 -14.60
C VAL A 9 -23.06 25.44 -14.34
N LEU A 10 -22.36 26.56 -14.05
CA LEU A 10 -20.95 26.52 -13.67
C LEU A 10 -20.77 25.81 -12.31
N LEU A 11 -21.64 26.07 -11.34
CA LEU A 11 -21.62 25.42 -10.01
C LEU A 11 -21.84 23.91 -10.14
N LEU A 12 -22.83 23.48 -10.93
CA LEU A 12 -23.10 22.08 -11.26
C LEU A 12 -21.90 21.39 -11.93
N LEU A 13 -21.18 22.10 -12.81
CA LEU A 13 -19.96 21.57 -13.45
C LEU A 13 -18.78 21.41 -12.47
N THR A 14 -18.72 22.17 -11.37
CA THR A 14 -17.68 21.97 -10.34
C THR A 14 -17.89 20.70 -9.49
N HIS A 15 -19.14 20.24 -9.35
CA HIS A 15 -19.47 19.01 -8.62
C HIS A 15 -19.12 17.71 -9.36
N LEU A 16 -18.58 17.76 -10.58
CA LEU A 16 -18.26 16.60 -11.41
C LEU A 16 -16.78 16.20 -11.44
N ARG A 17 -15.95 16.75 -10.53
CA ARG A 17 -14.51 16.43 -10.46
C ARG A 17 -14.17 15.54 -9.26
N ASN A 18 -13.79 14.29 -9.53
CA ASN A 18 -13.29 13.37 -8.52
C ASN A 18 -11.81 13.64 -8.22
N PHE A 19 -11.49 14.08 -7.00
CA PHE A 19 -10.13 14.32 -6.55
C PHE A 19 -9.63 13.14 -5.68
N HIS A 20 -8.64 12.41 -6.17
CA HIS A 20 -8.04 11.28 -5.46
C HIS A 20 -6.76 11.72 -4.74
N TYR A 21 -6.89 12.10 -3.46
CA TYR A 21 -5.76 12.47 -2.62
C TYR A 21 -4.89 11.25 -2.31
N ILE A 22 -3.57 11.42 -2.42
CA ILE A 22 -2.55 10.42 -2.09
C ILE A 22 -1.41 11.04 -1.28
N THR A 23 -0.72 10.25 -0.46
CA THR A 23 0.47 10.69 0.29
C THR A 23 1.47 9.55 0.52
N ILE A 24 2.66 9.88 1.02
CA ILE A 24 3.67 8.92 1.49
C ILE A 24 4.14 9.35 2.88
N LEU A 25 4.13 8.41 3.82
CA LEU A 25 4.62 8.61 5.19
C LEU A 25 5.98 7.93 5.40
N ARG A 26 6.63 8.31 6.50
CA ARG A 26 7.91 7.77 6.94
C ARG A 26 7.96 7.71 8.46
N ASP A 27 8.73 6.76 8.99
CA ASP A 27 9.13 6.71 10.39
C ASP A 27 9.53 8.11 10.91
N PRO A 28 8.93 8.63 11.99
CA PRO A 28 9.10 10.02 12.39
C PRO A 28 10.53 10.40 12.76
N VAL A 29 11.30 9.51 13.42
CA VAL A 29 12.70 9.76 13.77
C VAL A 29 13.53 9.87 12.48
N SER A 30 13.39 8.88 11.59
CA SER A 30 14.07 8.86 10.28
C SER A 30 13.70 10.05 9.41
N ARG A 31 12.44 10.48 9.46
CA ARG A 31 11.92 11.66 8.74
C ARG A 31 12.50 12.95 9.31
N TYR A 32 12.50 13.11 10.62
CA TYR A 32 13.00 14.30 11.33
C TYR A 32 14.50 14.49 11.09
N LEU A 33 15.31 13.42 11.23
CA LEU A 33 16.74 13.45 10.91
C LEU A 33 17.00 13.76 9.42
N SER A 34 16.19 13.21 8.52
CA SER A 34 16.29 13.49 7.08
C SER A 34 15.99 14.95 6.76
N GLU A 35 15.05 15.56 7.49
CA GLU A 35 14.69 16.97 7.37
C GLU A 35 15.80 17.87 7.92
N TRP A 36 16.27 17.62 9.15
CA TRP A 36 17.41 18.31 9.74
C TRP A 36 18.62 18.34 8.80
N ARG A 37 19.01 17.19 8.24
CA ARG A 37 20.12 17.12 7.27
C ARG A 37 19.85 17.90 5.99
N HIS A 38 18.59 18.14 5.62
CA HIS A 38 18.23 18.97 4.47
C HIS A 38 18.34 20.46 4.82
N VAL A 39 17.82 20.85 5.99
CA VAL A 39 17.88 22.21 6.54
C VAL A 39 19.33 22.65 6.76
N GLN A 40 20.18 21.77 7.31
CA GLN A 40 21.63 21.99 7.46
C GLN A 40 22.35 22.32 6.14
N ARG A 41 21.74 22.04 4.97
CA ARG A 41 22.24 22.37 3.62
C ARG A 41 21.42 23.47 2.92
N GLY A 42 20.73 24.32 3.67
CA GLY A 42 20.01 25.50 3.16
C GLY A 42 18.54 25.30 2.79
N ALA A 43 17.94 24.14 3.08
CA ALA A 43 16.50 23.98 2.87
C ALA A 43 15.69 24.75 3.94
N THR A 44 14.78 25.61 3.51
CA THR A 44 13.91 26.40 4.40
C THR A 44 12.41 26.17 4.14
N TRP A 45 12.05 25.92 2.88
CA TRP A 45 10.67 25.98 2.39
C TRP A 45 9.97 27.33 2.68
N LYS A 46 10.72 28.43 2.82
CA LYS A 46 10.22 29.76 3.23
C LYS A 46 9.16 30.41 2.32
N ALA A 47 8.96 29.87 1.12
CA ALA A 47 7.89 30.26 0.19
C ALA A 47 6.55 29.51 0.43
N SER A 48 6.47 28.66 1.47
CA SER A 48 5.24 27.94 1.82
C SER A 48 4.19 28.90 2.36
N LEU A 49 3.03 28.98 1.70
CA LEU A 49 2.00 29.97 2.03
C LEU A 49 1.28 29.71 3.37
N HIS A 50 1.27 28.46 3.84
CA HIS A 50 0.62 28.06 5.10
C HIS A 50 -0.84 28.53 5.25
N VAL A 51 -1.58 28.62 4.14
CA VAL A 51 -2.97 29.13 4.14
C VAL A 51 -3.88 28.25 5.00
N CYS A 52 -4.58 28.90 5.93
CA CYS A 52 -5.63 28.33 6.76
C CYS A 52 -6.69 29.42 7.03
N ASP A 53 -7.97 29.09 7.04
CA ASP A 53 -9.08 30.05 7.07
C ASP A 53 -8.93 31.24 6.08
N GLY A 54 -8.44 30.92 4.87
CA GLY A 54 -8.31 31.88 3.77
C GLY A 54 -7.11 32.84 3.85
N ARG A 55 -6.25 32.76 4.89
CA ARG A 55 -5.08 33.64 5.05
C ARG A 55 -3.79 32.87 5.41
N PRO A 56 -2.59 33.44 5.14
CA PRO A 56 -1.36 32.97 5.76
C PRO A 56 -1.32 33.32 7.27
N PRO A 57 -0.47 32.64 8.07
CA PRO A 57 -0.19 33.00 9.45
C PRO A 57 0.63 34.30 9.53
N THR A 58 0.54 35.00 10.66
CA THR A 58 1.44 36.11 10.98
C THR A 58 2.80 35.60 11.48
N SER A 59 3.82 36.47 11.53
CA SER A 59 5.12 36.14 12.13
C SER A 59 5.06 35.88 13.64
N GLU A 60 3.99 36.31 14.31
CA GLU A 60 3.72 36.00 15.73
C GLU A 60 3.09 34.60 15.89
N GLU A 61 2.19 34.21 14.98
CA GLU A 61 1.60 32.87 14.92
C GLU A 61 2.61 31.80 14.44
N LEU A 62 3.62 32.20 13.65
CA LEU A 62 4.60 31.31 13.04
C LEU A 62 6.02 31.94 12.99
N PRO A 63 6.75 32.01 14.12
CA PRO A 63 8.11 32.55 14.16
C PRO A 63 9.16 31.73 13.38
N SER A 64 10.27 32.36 12.99
CA SER A 64 11.39 31.72 12.25
C SER A 64 12.46 31.17 13.20
N CYS A 65 12.93 29.92 12.98
CA CYS A 65 14.01 29.31 13.78
C CYS A 65 15.40 29.86 13.48
N TYR A 66 15.52 30.71 12.45
CA TYR A 66 16.79 31.25 11.99
C TYR A 66 16.63 32.73 11.63
N THR A 67 17.74 33.46 11.76
CA THR A 67 17.89 34.84 11.30
C THR A 67 18.55 34.87 9.93
N GLY A 68 18.11 35.77 9.04
CA GLY A 68 18.66 35.88 7.70
C GLY A 68 18.00 34.92 6.71
N ASP A 69 18.78 34.42 5.74
CA ASP A 69 18.23 33.74 4.56
C ASP A 69 17.82 32.29 4.76
N ASP A 70 18.60 31.53 5.54
CA ASP A 70 18.38 30.11 5.80
C ASP A 70 18.94 29.67 7.18
N TRP A 71 18.88 28.36 7.43
CA TRP A 71 19.40 27.72 8.64
C TRP A 71 20.55 26.76 8.31
N SER A 72 21.37 27.12 7.32
CA SER A 72 22.55 26.34 6.91
C SER A 72 23.52 26.11 8.07
N GLY A 73 24.12 24.93 8.13
CA GLY A 73 25.05 24.55 9.20
C GLY A 73 24.42 24.16 10.54
N CYS A 74 23.12 24.43 10.76
CA CYS A 74 22.41 24.17 12.02
C CYS A 74 22.76 22.81 12.68
N PRO A 75 23.30 22.79 13.92
CA PRO A 75 23.50 21.57 14.70
C PRO A 75 22.19 20.90 15.09
N LEU A 76 22.18 19.57 15.21
CA LEU A 76 20.97 18.81 15.59
C LEU A 76 20.37 19.29 16.93
N LYS A 77 21.22 19.68 17.89
CA LYS A 77 20.78 20.24 19.17
C LYS A 77 19.94 21.51 18.99
N GLU A 78 20.44 22.48 18.24
CA GLU A 78 19.75 23.74 17.95
C GLU A 78 18.44 23.49 17.18
N PHE A 79 18.47 22.56 16.22
CA PHE A 79 17.29 22.11 15.48
C PHE A 79 16.19 21.54 16.39
N MET A 80 16.56 20.81 17.45
CA MET A 80 15.64 20.28 18.47
C MET A 80 15.27 21.28 19.58
N ASP A 81 16.06 22.33 19.78
CA ASP A 81 15.84 23.35 20.82
C ASP A 81 14.84 24.42 20.35
N CYS A 82 14.66 24.65 19.04
CA CYS A 82 13.68 25.60 18.51
C CYS A 82 12.23 25.12 18.72
N PRO A 83 11.40 25.81 19.54
CA PRO A 83 10.07 25.31 19.90
C PRO A 83 9.04 25.39 18.77
N TYR A 84 9.20 26.37 17.86
CA TYR A 84 8.33 26.59 16.69
C TYR A 84 8.88 25.93 15.41
N ASN A 85 9.82 24.97 15.54
CA ASN A 85 10.33 24.21 14.39
C ASN A 85 9.23 23.39 13.71
N LEU A 86 8.95 23.71 12.44
CA LEU A 86 7.94 23.01 11.63
C LEU A 86 8.31 21.56 11.28
N ALA A 87 9.51 21.09 11.61
CA ALA A 87 9.83 19.67 11.64
C ALA A 87 9.03 18.91 12.71
N ASN A 88 8.69 19.53 13.84
CA ASN A 88 7.94 18.88 14.93
C ASN A 88 6.52 18.51 14.47
N ASN A 89 6.13 17.25 14.67
CA ASN A 89 4.80 16.69 14.32
C ASN A 89 4.34 17.06 12.89
N ARG A 90 5.27 17.06 11.92
CA ARG A 90 5.02 17.52 10.55
C ARG A 90 3.94 16.70 9.85
N GLN A 91 3.93 15.37 9.98
CA GLN A 91 2.98 14.53 9.26
C GLN A 91 1.56 14.73 9.78
N VAL A 92 1.37 14.82 11.11
CA VAL A 92 0.08 15.16 11.72
C VAL A 92 -0.37 16.56 11.30
N ARG A 93 0.48 17.58 11.42
CA ARG A 93 0.12 18.97 11.07
C ARG A 93 -0.22 19.14 9.57
N MET A 94 0.40 18.37 8.68
CA MET A 94 0.15 18.45 7.23
C MET A 94 -1.01 17.56 6.75
N LEU A 95 -1.51 16.64 7.58
CA LEU A 95 -2.65 15.77 7.25
C LEU A 95 -3.94 16.14 8.01
N SER A 96 -3.83 16.89 9.10
CA SER A 96 -4.96 17.42 9.84
C SER A 96 -5.60 18.62 9.15
N ASP A 97 -6.90 18.76 9.36
CA ASP A 97 -7.59 20.03 9.17
C ASP A 97 -7.22 20.97 10.33
N LEU A 98 -6.47 22.03 10.02
CA LEU A 98 -5.99 23.00 11.00
C LEU A 98 -7.07 24.00 11.44
N THR A 99 -8.17 24.15 10.68
CA THR A 99 -9.27 25.07 11.04
C THR A 99 -9.92 24.63 12.35
N LEU A 100 -9.99 23.31 12.60
CA LEU A 100 -10.49 22.67 13.82
C LEU A 100 -9.76 23.10 15.11
N VAL A 101 -8.58 23.72 15.00
CA VAL A 101 -7.76 24.14 16.14
C VAL A 101 -7.35 25.62 16.10
N GLY A 102 -8.07 26.45 15.35
CA GLY A 102 -7.74 27.88 15.20
C GLY A 102 -6.47 28.11 14.39
N CYS A 103 -6.21 27.25 13.40
CA CYS A 103 -5.05 27.31 12.53
C CYS A 103 -3.71 27.29 13.30
N TYR A 104 -2.95 28.39 13.20
CA TYR A 104 -1.64 28.57 13.83
C TYR A 104 -1.72 29.35 15.15
N ASN A 105 -2.89 29.86 15.53
CA ASN A 105 -3.07 30.53 16.82
C ASN A 105 -3.14 29.50 17.96
N LEU A 106 -2.01 29.29 18.64
CA LEU A 106 -1.88 28.33 19.73
C LEU A 106 -2.71 28.68 20.99
N SER A 107 -3.20 29.92 21.10
CA SER A 107 -3.94 30.39 22.28
C SER A 107 -5.44 30.05 22.25
N VAL A 108 -5.96 29.52 21.13
CA VAL A 108 -7.40 29.25 20.95
C VAL A 108 -7.91 28.10 21.85
N MET A 109 -7.05 27.14 22.20
CA MET A 109 -7.41 26.03 23.08
C MET A 109 -6.18 25.42 23.77
N PRO A 110 -6.34 24.73 24.93
CA PRO A 110 -5.23 24.09 25.62
C PRO A 110 -4.50 23.06 24.73
N GLU A 111 -3.17 23.02 24.84
CA GLU A 111 -2.30 22.20 23.98
C GLU A 111 -2.73 20.72 23.96
N LYS A 112 -3.05 20.14 25.11
CA LYS A 112 -3.54 18.75 25.23
C LYS A 112 -4.81 18.48 24.42
N GLN A 113 -5.72 19.46 24.33
CA GLN A 113 -6.93 19.35 23.52
C GLN A 113 -6.59 19.51 22.03
N ARG A 114 -5.79 20.52 21.68
CA ARG A 114 -5.29 20.76 20.32
C ARG A 114 -4.63 19.53 19.72
N ASN A 115 -3.72 18.91 20.48
CA ASN A 115 -2.97 17.72 20.10
C ASN A 115 -3.89 16.52 19.79
N LYS A 116 -4.94 16.31 20.60
CA LYS A 116 -5.95 15.26 20.35
C LYS A 116 -6.75 15.54 19.06
N VAL A 117 -7.22 16.77 18.85
CA VAL A 117 -8.00 17.15 17.66
C VAL A 117 -7.18 16.99 16.38
N LEU A 118 -5.93 17.47 16.38
CA LEU A 118 -5.01 17.33 15.26
C LEU A 118 -4.77 15.86 14.89
N LEU A 119 -4.50 15.01 15.89
CA LEU A 119 -4.20 13.61 15.64
C LEU A 119 -5.39 12.83 15.08
N GLU A 120 -6.57 12.99 15.66
CA GLU A 120 -7.78 12.33 15.17
C GLU A 120 -8.20 12.84 13.78
N SER A 121 -8.02 14.13 13.50
CA SER A 121 -8.19 14.71 12.17
C SER A 121 -7.20 14.09 11.16
N ALA A 122 -5.92 14.00 11.50
CA ALA A 122 -4.90 13.41 10.63
C ALA A 122 -5.14 11.91 10.36
N LYS A 123 -5.49 11.11 11.38
CA LYS A 123 -5.88 9.70 11.22
C LYS A 123 -7.10 9.57 10.29
N THR A 124 -8.11 10.41 10.50
CA THR A 124 -9.36 10.42 9.70
C THR A 124 -9.08 10.76 8.25
N ASN A 125 -8.34 11.84 7.98
CA ASN A 125 -8.01 12.26 6.62
C ASN A 125 -7.15 11.22 5.91
N LEU A 126 -6.12 10.69 6.56
CA LEU A 126 -5.27 9.62 6.01
C LEU A 126 -6.06 8.34 5.70
N LYS A 127 -7.02 7.95 6.55
CA LYS A 127 -7.91 6.79 6.30
C LYS A 127 -8.74 7.00 5.04
N HIS A 128 -9.26 8.21 4.80
CA HIS A 128 -10.13 8.52 3.66
C HIS A 128 -9.39 8.89 2.36
N MET A 129 -8.07 9.10 2.39
CA MET A 129 -7.27 9.20 1.16
C MET A 129 -7.39 7.93 0.31
N ALA A 130 -7.44 8.12 -1.01
CA ALA A 130 -7.55 7.04 -1.99
C ALA A 130 -6.40 6.03 -1.84
N PHE A 131 -5.20 6.53 -1.57
CA PHE A 131 -4.01 5.71 -1.31
C PHE A 131 -3.04 6.43 -0.37
N PHE A 132 -2.29 5.68 0.44
CA PHE A 132 -1.06 6.19 1.02
C PHE A 132 0.04 5.11 1.04
N GLY A 133 1.28 5.56 0.86
CA GLY A 133 2.48 4.72 0.88
C GLY A 133 3.28 4.86 2.16
N LEU A 134 4.16 3.89 2.41
CA LEU A 134 5.18 3.95 3.47
C LEU A 134 6.58 3.80 2.85
N THR A 135 7.52 4.64 3.28
CA THR A 135 8.88 4.75 2.73
C THR A 135 9.70 3.47 2.93
N GLU A 136 9.42 2.77 4.03
CA GLU A 136 10.03 1.54 4.53
C GLU A 136 9.56 0.28 3.77
N PHE A 137 8.50 0.42 2.95
CA PHE A 137 7.84 -0.71 2.29
C PHE A 137 7.59 -0.45 0.79
N GLN A 138 8.59 0.06 0.07
CA GLN A 138 8.50 0.46 -1.35
C GLN A 138 7.80 -0.58 -2.24
N ARG A 139 8.10 -1.87 -2.06
CA ARG A 139 7.43 -2.98 -2.78
C ARG A 139 5.94 -3.14 -2.49
N LYS A 140 5.52 -2.94 -1.24
CA LYS A 140 4.10 -3.00 -0.85
C LYS A 140 3.37 -1.72 -1.28
N THR A 141 4.06 -0.58 -1.20
CA THR A 141 3.61 0.74 -1.68
C THR A 141 3.30 0.68 -3.17
N GLN A 142 4.22 0.15 -3.98
CA GLN A 142 4.00 -0.11 -5.42
C GLN A 142 2.75 -0.98 -5.63
N TYR A 143 2.71 -2.18 -5.04
CA TYR A 143 1.60 -3.12 -5.21
C TYR A 143 0.24 -2.51 -4.84
N LEU A 144 0.13 -1.83 -3.69
CA LEU A 144 -1.14 -1.24 -3.28
C LEU A 144 -1.57 -0.09 -4.20
N PHE A 145 -0.65 0.73 -4.69
CA PHE A 145 -0.96 1.80 -5.64
C PHE A 145 -1.49 1.22 -6.96
N GLU A 146 -0.79 0.23 -7.51
CA GLU A 146 -1.16 -0.50 -8.73
C GLU A 146 -2.57 -1.11 -8.62
N LYS A 147 -2.90 -1.71 -7.47
CA LYS A 147 -4.24 -2.29 -7.22
C LYS A 147 -5.32 -1.24 -6.94
N THR A 148 -4.98 -0.11 -6.33
CA THR A 148 -5.94 0.97 -6.05
C THR A 148 -6.43 1.63 -7.33
N PHE A 149 -5.50 1.95 -8.24
CA PHE A 149 -5.80 2.67 -9.48
C PHE A 149 -5.88 1.77 -10.73
N ASN A 150 -5.80 0.45 -10.54
CA ASN A 150 -5.81 -0.57 -11.60
C ASN A 150 -4.83 -0.26 -12.75
N MET A 151 -3.59 0.07 -12.39
CA MET A 151 -2.49 0.42 -13.29
C MET A 151 -1.22 -0.31 -12.89
N ASN A 152 -0.16 -0.27 -13.71
CA ASN A 152 1.14 -0.88 -13.40
C ASN A 152 2.26 0.13 -13.61
N PHE A 153 3.30 0.10 -12.77
CA PHE A 153 4.52 0.83 -13.04
C PHE A 153 5.39 0.07 -14.05
N ILE A 154 6.08 0.80 -14.93
CA ILE A 154 7.04 0.21 -15.89
C ILE A 154 8.23 -0.41 -15.14
N SER A 155 8.79 0.35 -14.20
CA SER A 155 9.97 -0.04 -13.45
C SER A 155 9.62 -0.46 -12.01
N PRO A 156 10.13 -1.61 -11.53
CA PRO A 156 9.76 -2.18 -10.25
C PRO A 156 10.50 -1.47 -9.08
N PHE A 157 9.77 -0.83 -8.16
CA PHE A 157 10.30 0.00 -7.05
C PHE A 157 11.39 -0.67 -6.19
N THR A 158 12.56 -0.04 -6.07
CA THR A 158 13.69 -0.53 -5.27
C THR A 158 13.68 0.05 -3.84
N GLN A 159 14.03 -0.78 -2.85
CA GLN A 159 14.11 -0.37 -1.45
C GLN A 159 15.53 0.12 -1.14
N TYR A 160 15.68 1.42 -0.86
CA TYR A 160 16.95 2.02 -0.43
C TYR A 160 16.90 2.38 1.05
N ASN A 161 17.43 1.48 1.90
CA ASN A 161 17.48 1.70 3.35
C ASN A 161 18.64 2.63 3.76
N THR A 162 19.72 2.66 2.98
CA THR A 162 20.83 3.60 3.12
C THR A 162 20.40 5.00 2.66
N THR A 163 19.88 5.78 3.60
CA THR A 163 19.45 7.17 3.39
C THR A 163 20.35 8.13 4.18
N ARG A 164 20.28 9.43 3.86
CA ARG A 164 20.97 10.49 4.63
C ARG A 164 20.57 10.58 6.11
N ALA A 165 19.48 9.92 6.52
CA ALA A 165 19.08 9.78 7.91
C ALA A 165 19.69 8.54 8.58
N SER A 166 19.79 7.41 7.87
CA SER A 166 20.39 6.18 8.42
C SER A 166 21.91 6.25 8.53
N SER A 167 22.54 7.27 7.93
CA SER A 167 23.95 7.62 8.13
C SER A 167 24.15 8.62 9.29
N VAL A 168 23.14 8.88 10.11
CA VAL A 168 23.26 9.67 11.33
C VAL A 168 23.25 8.72 12.51
N GLU A 169 24.41 8.53 13.11
CA GLU A 169 24.52 7.87 14.41
C GLU A 169 23.97 8.83 15.48
N ILE A 170 22.95 8.37 16.22
CA ILE A 170 22.40 9.05 17.38
C ILE A 170 22.39 8.06 18.55
N ASN A 171 22.56 8.57 19.77
CA ASN A 171 22.38 7.75 20.98
C ASN A 171 20.90 7.65 21.36
N GLU A 172 20.56 6.76 22.30
CA GLU A 172 19.18 6.56 22.74
C GLU A 172 18.53 7.81 23.34
N GLU A 173 19.31 8.69 23.99
CA GLU A 173 18.80 9.92 24.61
C GLU A 173 18.30 10.90 23.53
N ILE A 174 19.10 11.12 22.49
CA ILE A 174 18.72 11.93 21.34
C ILE A 174 17.54 11.28 20.58
N GLN A 175 17.50 9.95 20.45
CA GLN A 175 16.36 9.27 19.85
C GLN A 175 15.07 9.53 20.66
N LYS A 176 15.07 9.26 21.97
CA LYS A 176 13.92 9.50 22.87
C LYS A 176 13.49 10.97 22.84
N ARG A 177 14.44 11.91 22.72
CA ARG A 177 14.15 13.34 22.56
C ARG A 177 13.45 13.65 21.23
N ILE A 178 13.88 13.07 20.11
CA ILE A 178 13.23 13.23 18.79
C ILE A 178 11.83 12.60 18.79
N GLU A 179 11.67 11.42 19.40
CA GLU A 179 10.38 10.76 19.60
C GLU A 179 9.43 11.66 20.42
N GLY A 180 9.92 12.27 21.50
CA GLY A 180 9.18 13.25 22.30
C GLY A 180 8.75 14.50 21.53
N LEU A 181 9.62 15.05 20.68
CA LEU A 181 9.29 16.19 19.79
C LEU A 181 8.29 15.82 18.67
N ASN A 182 8.17 14.53 18.35
CA ASN A 182 7.35 14.01 17.25
C ASN A 182 6.27 13.03 17.75
N PHE A 183 5.84 13.14 19.00
CA PHE A 183 4.97 12.13 19.64
C PHE A 183 3.62 11.91 18.92
N LEU A 184 3.03 12.95 18.31
CA LEU A 184 1.82 12.80 17.51
C LEU A 184 2.12 12.10 16.18
N ASP A 185 3.24 12.44 15.55
CA ASP A 185 3.75 11.73 14.36
C ASP A 185 4.05 10.26 14.67
N MET A 186 4.54 9.92 15.87
CA MET A 186 4.76 8.54 16.33
C MET A 186 3.44 7.75 16.42
N GLU A 187 2.40 8.33 17.04
CA GLU A 187 1.09 7.67 17.12
C GLU A 187 0.41 7.56 15.75
N LEU A 188 0.47 8.61 14.93
CA LEU A 188 -0.05 8.60 13.55
C LEU A 188 0.68 7.55 12.70
N TYR A 189 2.00 7.47 12.77
CA TYR A 189 2.78 6.51 11.98
C TYR A 189 2.53 5.06 12.43
N SER A 190 2.36 4.82 13.73
CA SER A 190 1.93 3.51 14.25
C SER A 190 0.58 3.09 13.66
N TYR A 191 -0.42 3.96 13.74
CA TYR A 191 -1.74 3.77 13.12
C TYR A 191 -1.65 3.53 11.59
N ALA A 192 -0.90 4.37 10.89
CA ALA A 192 -0.74 4.29 9.44
C ALA A 192 -0.06 2.98 9.01
N LYS A 193 0.93 2.50 9.78
CA LYS A 193 1.66 1.26 9.55
C LYS A 193 0.76 0.03 9.66
N ASP A 194 -0.06 -0.03 10.71
CA ASP A 194 -1.04 -1.10 10.88
C ASP A 194 -2.08 -1.08 9.74
N LEU A 195 -2.73 0.06 9.51
CA LEU A 195 -3.73 0.22 8.45
C LEU A 195 -3.19 -0.13 7.05
N PHE A 196 -1.95 0.27 6.74
CA PHE A 196 -1.29 -0.05 5.48
C PHE A 196 -1.04 -1.56 5.31
N LEU A 197 -0.55 -2.22 6.37
CA LEU A 197 -0.30 -3.66 6.33
C LEU A 197 -1.61 -4.46 6.25
N GLN A 198 -2.67 -4.03 6.93
CA GLN A 198 -4.01 -4.60 6.78
C GLN A 198 -4.55 -4.45 5.35
N ARG A 199 -4.48 -3.24 4.77
CA ARG A 199 -4.85 -2.98 3.36
C ARG A 199 -4.08 -3.90 2.40
N TYR A 200 -2.77 -4.06 2.61
CA TYR A 200 -1.93 -4.95 1.81
C TYR A 200 -2.39 -6.41 1.90
N GLN A 201 -2.61 -6.93 3.11
CA GLN A 201 -3.04 -8.31 3.31
C GLN A 201 -4.42 -8.58 2.72
N PHE A 202 -5.39 -7.67 2.93
CA PHE A 202 -6.73 -7.78 2.36
C PHE A 202 -6.68 -7.88 0.83
N MET A 203 -5.94 -6.98 0.18
CA MET A 203 -5.82 -6.95 -1.29
C MET A 203 -5.16 -8.24 -1.83
N ARG A 204 -4.13 -8.75 -1.15
CA ARG A 204 -3.48 -10.02 -1.50
C ARG A 204 -4.41 -11.22 -1.33
N GLN A 205 -5.19 -11.27 -0.26
CA GLN A 205 -6.16 -12.35 -0.02
C GLN A 205 -7.26 -12.34 -1.09
N LYS A 206 -7.80 -11.17 -1.45
CA LYS A 206 -8.79 -11.00 -2.52
C LYS A 206 -8.26 -11.49 -3.87
N GLU A 207 -7.05 -11.07 -4.26
CA GLU A 207 -6.37 -11.51 -5.47
C GLU A 207 -6.18 -13.04 -5.51
N HIS A 208 -5.79 -13.66 -4.38
CA HIS A 208 -5.67 -15.11 -4.28
C HIS A 208 -7.03 -15.84 -4.39
N GLN A 209 -8.11 -15.29 -3.83
CA GLN A 209 -9.46 -15.85 -3.95
C GLN A 209 -9.97 -15.78 -5.40
N GLU A 210 -9.81 -14.64 -6.06
CA GLU A 210 -10.17 -14.47 -7.48
C GLU A 210 -9.38 -15.44 -8.39
N ALA A 211 -8.07 -15.60 -8.14
CA ALA A 211 -7.24 -16.56 -8.86
C ALA A 211 -7.61 -18.03 -8.57
N ARG A 212 -8.15 -18.35 -7.38
CA ARG A 212 -8.73 -19.68 -7.09
C ARG A 212 -10.04 -19.87 -7.86
N ARG A 213 -10.94 -18.88 -7.88
CA ARG A 213 -12.23 -18.95 -8.57
C ARG A 213 -12.05 -19.15 -10.08
N LYS A 214 -11.21 -18.34 -10.73
CA LYS A 214 -10.86 -18.48 -12.17
C LYS A 214 -10.34 -19.88 -12.51
N ARG A 215 -9.47 -20.46 -11.67
CA ARG A 215 -8.97 -21.84 -11.85
C ARG A 215 -10.05 -22.91 -11.68
N GLN A 216 -11.02 -22.71 -10.79
CA GLN A 216 -12.16 -23.63 -10.64
C GLN A 216 -13.13 -23.53 -11.84
N GLU A 217 -13.43 -22.32 -12.31
CA GLU A 217 -14.24 -22.05 -13.51
C GLU A 217 -13.61 -22.71 -14.74
N GLN A 218 -12.30 -22.52 -14.96
CA GLN A 218 -11.55 -23.13 -16.07
C GLN A 218 -11.57 -24.68 -15.99
N ARG A 219 -11.44 -25.27 -14.79
CA ARG A 219 -11.57 -26.73 -14.59
C ARG A 219 -12.97 -27.24 -14.91
N LYS A 220 -14.03 -26.53 -14.50
CA LYS A 220 -15.42 -26.87 -14.84
C LYS A 220 -15.65 -26.82 -16.34
N PHE A 221 -15.18 -25.76 -17.01
CA PHE A 221 -15.27 -25.60 -18.46
C PHE A 221 -14.55 -26.73 -19.22
N LEU A 222 -13.31 -27.06 -18.84
CA LEU A 222 -12.55 -28.17 -19.42
C LEU A 222 -13.25 -29.52 -19.24
N LYS A 223 -13.81 -29.80 -18.06
CA LYS A 223 -14.58 -31.03 -17.81
C LYS A 223 -15.85 -31.09 -18.66
N GLY A 224 -16.56 -29.97 -18.81
CA GLY A 224 -17.73 -29.87 -19.69
C GLY A 224 -17.39 -30.15 -21.16
N LYS A 225 -16.33 -29.52 -21.67
CA LYS A 225 -15.84 -29.74 -23.04
C LYS A 225 -15.44 -31.20 -23.28
N LEU A 226 -14.74 -31.84 -22.33
CA LEU A 226 -14.34 -33.24 -22.42
C LEU A 226 -15.56 -34.19 -22.52
N LEU A 227 -16.57 -33.98 -21.66
CA LEU A 227 -17.83 -34.73 -21.69
C LEU A 227 -18.55 -34.57 -23.04
N GLN A 228 -18.62 -33.34 -23.56
CA GLN A 228 -19.25 -33.05 -24.86
C GLN A 228 -18.53 -33.74 -26.02
N THR A 229 -17.18 -33.73 -26.02
CA THR A 229 -16.40 -34.47 -27.04
C THR A 229 -16.56 -35.98 -26.94
N HIS A 230 -16.76 -36.53 -25.74
CA HIS A 230 -16.99 -37.97 -25.54
C HIS A 230 -18.38 -38.40 -26.01
N PHE A 231 -19.40 -37.57 -25.79
CA PHE A 231 -20.74 -37.79 -26.36
C PHE A 231 -20.71 -37.75 -27.89
N GLN A 232 -20.00 -36.79 -28.50
CA GLN A 232 -19.87 -36.72 -29.96
C GLN A 232 -19.17 -37.93 -30.56
N SER A 233 -18.07 -38.42 -29.95
CA SER A 233 -17.37 -39.61 -30.46
C SER A 233 -18.17 -40.91 -30.28
N GLN A 234 -18.94 -41.06 -29.19
CA GLN A 234 -19.88 -42.18 -29.05
C GLN A 234 -21.00 -42.14 -30.10
N SER A 235 -21.57 -40.96 -30.39
CA SER A 235 -22.63 -40.84 -31.40
C SER A 235 -22.16 -41.05 -32.85
N GLN A 236 -20.87 -40.81 -33.16
CA GLN A 236 -20.30 -41.21 -34.46
C GLN A 236 -19.94 -42.72 -34.50
N GLY A 237 -19.55 -43.31 -33.37
CA GLY A 237 -19.23 -44.74 -33.26
C GLY A 237 -20.42 -45.69 -33.45
N GLN A 238 -21.67 -45.22 -33.30
CA GLN A 238 -22.87 -46.04 -33.56
C GLN A 238 -23.32 -46.07 -35.04
N SER A 239 -22.77 -45.22 -35.91
CA SER A 239 -23.16 -45.16 -37.34
C SER A 239 -22.29 -46.01 -38.28
N GLN A 240 -21.34 -46.82 -37.76
CA GLN A 240 -20.50 -47.71 -38.59
C GLN A 240 -20.64 -49.22 -38.29
N ASN A 241 -21.53 -49.62 -37.38
CA ASN A 241 -21.75 -51.04 -37.04
C ASN A 241 -23.00 -51.65 -37.69
N LEU A 242 -23.25 -51.35 -38.97
CA LEU A 242 -24.26 -52.03 -39.77
C LEU A 242 -23.81 -52.21 -41.24
N SER A 243 -22.81 -53.07 -41.49
CA SER A 243 -22.70 -53.86 -42.73
C SER A 243 -21.59 -54.93 -42.71
N GLN A 244 -22.01 -56.16 -43.04
CA GLN A 244 -21.25 -57.25 -43.66
C GLN A 244 -20.13 -58.00 -42.89
N ASN A 245 -20.48 -59.23 -42.50
CA ASN A 245 -19.57 -60.39 -42.53
C ASN A 245 -19.09 -60.65 -43.98
N GLN A 246 -17.79 -60.95 -44.18
CA GLN A 246 -17.34 -62.28 -44.64
C GLN A 246 -15.80 -62.44 -44.80
N SER A 247 -15.27 -63.39 -44.02
CA SER A 247 -14.23 -64.37 -44.38
C SER A 247 -12.75 -64.00 -44.57
N GLN A 248 -11.93 -64.97 -44.12
CA GLN A 248 -10.55 -65.30 -44.48
C GLN A 248 -9.37 -64.62 -43.76
N ASN A 249 -8.41 -65.49 -43.44
CA ASN A 249 -7.15 -65.37 -42.69
C ASN A 249 -5.98 -65.54 -43.71
N PRO A 250 -4.69 -65.39 -43.37
CA PRO A 250 -4.08 -64.91 -42.12
C PRO A 250 -2.87 -63.94 -42.31
N ASN A 251 -2.25 -63.57 -41.17
CA ASN A 251 -0.86 -63.10 -40.98
C ASN A 251 -0.43 -61.68 -41.43
N LEU A 252 -0.04 -60.85 -40.46
CA LEU A 252 1.36 -60.42 -40.26
C LEU A 252 1.55 -59.75 -38.88
N ASN A 253 2.77 -59.81 -38.32
CA ASN A 253 3.11 -59.32 -36.97
C ASN A 253 3.19 -57.78 -36.89
N ALA A 254 2.83 -57.21 -35.72
CA ALA A 254 3.73 -56.48 -34.81
C ALA A 254 3.08 -55.33 -34.01
N ASN A 255 3.58 -55.15 -32.78
CA ASN A 255 3.54 -53.95 -31.94
C ASN A 255 2.19 -53.44 -31.38
N GLN A 256 1.85 -54.01 -30.22
CA GLN A 256 1.39 -53.20 -29.09
C GLN A 256 2.36 -52.01 -28.87
N ASN A 257 1.88 -50.76 -28.80
CA ASN A 257 2.45 -49.62 -28.05
C ASN A 257 1.88 -48.23 -28.48
N VAL A 258 0.56 -48.01 -28.42
CA VAL A 258 -0.02 -46.65 -28.65
C VAL A 258 -1.18 -46.34 -27.70
N THR A 259 -0.97 -46.37 -26.38
CA THR A 259 -1.97 -45.81 -25.43
C THR A 259 -1.44 -45.30 -24.08
N GLN A 260 -0.12 -45.28 -23.84
CA GLN A 260 0.46 -44.71 -22.60
C GLN A 260 1.12 -43.32 -22.77
N ASN A 261 1.40 -42.87 -24.01
CA ASN A 261 2.23 -41.67 -24.26
C ASN A 261 1.50 -40.32 -24.26
N LEU A 262 0.19 -40.25 -23.98
CA LEU A 262 -0.55 -38.97 -23.97
C LEU A 262 -0.78 -38.37 -22.56
N ILE A 263 -0.46 -39.09 -21.49
CA ILE A 263 -0.68 -38.62 -20.10
C ILE A 263 0.62 -38.12 -19.44
N GLN A 264 1.80 -38.51 -19.91
CA GLN A 264 3.08 -38.05 -19.35
C GLN A 264 3.55 -36.67 -19.85
N ASN A 265 3.09 -36.19 -21.02
CA ASN A 265 3.57 -34.92 -21.61
C ASN A 265 2.86 -33.65 -21.11
N LEU A 266 1.85 -33.75 -20.23
CA LEU A 266 1.15 -32.58 -19.65
C LEU A 266 1.58 -32.25 -18.21
N THR A 267 2.46 -33.05 -17.61
CA THR A 267 3.04 -32.81 -16.28
C THR A 267 4.47 -32.21 -16.33
N GLN A 268 5.14 -32.17 -17.48
CA GLN A 268 6.50 -31.63 -17.58
C GLN A 268 6.59 -30.14 -17.96
N THR A 269 5.57 -29.55 -18.59
CA THR A 269 5.56 -28.13 -19.00
C THR A 269 5.28 -27.13 -17.87
N SER A 270 5.16 -27.59 -16.62
CA SER A 270 5.03 -26.72 -15.43
C SER A 270 6.27 -26.73 -14.52
N SER A 271 7.34 -27.41 -14.92
CA SER A 271 8.53 -27.67 -14.10
C SER A 271 9.81 -26.96 -14.57
N GLN A 272 9.74 -26.11 -15.61
CA GLN A 272 10.88 -25.36 -16.13
C GLN A 272 10.60 -23.85 -16.21
N ASN A 273 10.59 -23.19 -15.05
CA ASN A 273 11.04 -21.79 -14.91
C ASN A 273 11.24 -21.42 -13.43
N SER A 274 12.10 -22.18 -12.75
CA SER A 274 12.60 -21.86 -11.39
C SER A 274 13.73 -22.82 -11.00
N SER A 275 14.98 -22.53 -11.40
CA SER A 275 16.21 -22.85 -10.64
C SER A 275 17.49 -22.60 -11.46
N GLN A 276 18.21 -21.53 -11.16
CA GLN A 276 19.67 -21.57 -11.04
C GLN A 276 20.09 -20.72 -9.84
N LYS A 277 20.58 -21.42 -8.80
CA LYS A 277 21.76 -21.15 -7.94
C LYS A 277 21.81 -19.80 -7.15
N GLU A 278 22.29 -19.73 -5.91
CA GLU A 278 23.31 -20.56 -5.23
C GLU A 278 23.00 -20.95 -3.77
N ASN A 279 23.54 -22.13 -3.40
CA ASN A 279 24.18 -22.56 -2.14
C ASN A 279 23.51 -22.48 -0.74
N ARG A 280 23.40 -23.71 -0.18
CA ARG A 280 23.68 -24.15 1.21
C ARG A 280 24.76 -23.32 1.92
N GLU A 281 24.83 -23.21 3.26
CA GLU A 281 24.25 -24.01 4.36
C GLU A 281 24.10 -23.08 5.62
N SER A 282 23.65 -23.45 6.83
CA SER A 282 23.42 -24.77 7.46
C SER A 282 22.31 -24.75 8.53
N GLN A 283 22.22 -25.81 9.33
CA GLN A 283 21.28 -25.98 10.46
C GLN A 283 21.97 -25.79 11.82
N ARG A 284 21.26 -25.26 12.83
CA ARG A 284 20.96 -25.98 14.10
C ARG A 284 20.02 -25.24 15.06
N GLN A 285 19.15 -26.04 15.68
CA GLN A 285 18.56 -25.90 17.04
C GLN A 285 17.56 -24.77 17.37
N ASN A 286 16.29 -25.17 17.42
CA ASN A 286 15.30 -24.76 18.45
C ASN A 286 15.54 -25.60 19.73
N PRO A 287 15.14 -25.15 20.94
CA PRO A 287 13.75 -25.36 21.41
C PRO A 287 13.14 -24.20 22.23
N GLY A 288 11.81 -24.19 22.34
CA GLY A 288 11.03 -23.29 23.18
C GLY A 288 9.55 -23.29 22.81
N GLN A 289 8.75 -24.13 23.46
CA GLN A 289 7.28 -24.12 23.34
C GLN A 289 6.70 -23.14 24.36
N GLU A 290 5.63 -22.43 24.01
CA GLU A 290 4.53 -22.18 24.96
C GLU A 290 3.22 -21.86 24.23
N GLN A 291 2.12 -21.83 24.99
CA GLN A 291 0.77 -22.20 24.54
C GLN A 291 -0.12 -21.05 24.02
N SER A 292 -1.24 -21.46 23.44
CA SER A 292 -2.31 -20.61 22.92
C SER A 292 -3.23 -20.08 24.01
N ASP A 293 -3.81 -18.89 23.81
CA ASP A 293 -5.27 -18.71 23.59
C ASP A 293 -5.69 -17.24 23.68
N SER A 294 -6.40 -16.72 22.67
CA SER A 294 -7.45 -15.69 22.82
C SER A 294 -8.20 -15.46 21.50
N ASN A 295 -9.54 -15.36 21.58
CA ASN A 295 -10.45 -15.30 20.43
C ASN A 295 -10.39 -13.96 19.66
N PRO A 296 -10.50 -13.96 18.32
CA PRO A 296 -10.86 -12.78 17.55
C PRO A 296 -12.39 -12.70 17.36
N SER A 297 -13.04 -11.68 17.93
CA SER A 297 -14.46 -11.40 17.66
C SER A 297 -14.71 -9.93 17.34
N ASN A 298 -15.46 -9.69 16.25
CA ASN A 298 -16.19 -8.47 15.93
C ASN A 298 -15.40 -7.16 15.71
N GLY A 299 -14.44 -7.16 14.77
CA GLY A 299 -13.79 -5.93 14.27
C GLY A 299 -13.81 -5.72 12.74
N THR A 300 -14.18 -6.72 11.94
CA THR A 300 -13.92 -6.74 10.49
C THR A 300 -14.94 -6.01 9.61
N ASN A 301 -16.17 -5.77 10.08
CA ASN A 301 -17.24 -5.23 9.23
C ASN A 301 -17.16 -3.71 8.99
N ASP A 302 -16.64 -2.92 9.94
CA ASP A 302 -16.59 -1.44 9.84
C ASP A 302 -15.49 -0.90 8.90
N TYR A 303 -14.64 -1.77 8.35
CA TYR A 303 -13.52 -1.38 7.49
C TYR A 303 -13.74 -1.63 5.99
N ILE A 304 -14.72 -2.47 5.63
CA ILE A 304 -15.01 -2.86 4.23
C ILE A 304 -15.57 -1.68 3.43
N GLY A 305 -16.39 -0.83 4.06
CA GLY A 305 -17.02 0.34 3.42
C GLY A 305 -16.03 1.36 2.84
N SER A 306 -14.77 1.37 3.29
CA SER A 306 -13.72 2.28 2.78
C SER A 306 -12.92 1.71 1.59
N VAL A 307 -13.24 0.50 1.11
CA VAL A 307 -12.62 -0.11 -0.08
C VAL A 307 -13.66 -0.39 -1.18
N GLU A 308 -14.91 -0.68 -0.81
CA GLU A 308 -15.97 -1.03 -1.78
C GLU A 308 -16.75 0.18 -2.32
N LYS A 309 -16.71 1.34 -1.65
CA LYS A 309 -17.39 2.59 -2.05
C LYS A 309 -16.69 3.36 -3.20
N TRP A 310 -15.77 2.72 -3.92
CA TRP A 310 -14.92 3.33 -4.95
C TRP A 310 -15.12 2.69 -6.33
N ARG A 311 -16.38 2.40 -6.67
CA ARG A 311 -16.89 2.14 -8.01
C ARG A 311 -18.09 3.04 -8.28
#